data_AF-A0A450UZJ9-F1
#
_entry.id   AF-A0A450UZJ9-F1
#
_cell.length_a   1.000
_cell.length_b   1.000
_cell.length_c   1.000
_cell.angle_alpha   90.00
_cell.angle_beta   90.00
_cell.angle_gamma   90.00
#
_symmetry.space_group_name_H-M   'P 1'
#
loop_
_entity.id
_entity.type
_entity.pdbx_description
1 polymer ?
#
loop_
_entity_poly.entity_id
_entity_poly.type
_entity_poly.pdbx_seq_one_letter_code
_entity_poly.pdbx_strand_id
1 'polypeptide(L)' 'MSAITFDTLKFTKRLMGAGASPELAEATAEAFKDASGEANLVTKTDLDELEYRLIIKMGAMFITNILVLSALYKLFV' A
#
# COMPACT_ATOMS: atom_id res chain seq x y z
N MET A 1 -9.77 1.56 -1.73
CA MET A 1 -8.88 2.68 -1.35
C MET A 1 -9.44 3.34 -0.10
N SER A 2 -8.86 3.06 1.07
CA SER A 2 -9.09 3.90 2.25
C SER A 2 -8.21 5.15 2.06
N ALA A 3 -8.81 6.27 1.65
CA ALA A 3 -8.08 7.52 1.55
C ALA A 3 -7.76 8.00 2.97
N ILE A 4 -6.47 8.13 3.30
CA ILE A 4 -6.07 8.83 4.51
C ILE A 4 -6.42 10.30 4.30
N THR A 5 -7.48 10.78 4.95
CA THR A 5 -7.91 12.17 4.82
C THR A 5 -7.02 13.08 5.65
N PHE A 6 -6.27 13.96 4.98
CA PHE A 6 -5.54 15.03 5.65
C PHE A 6 -6.49 16.17 6.04
N ASP A 7 -6.64 16.40 7.35
CA ASP A 7 -7.46 17.49 7.89
C ASP A 7 -6.64 18.79 7.93
N THR A 8 -6.71 19.55 6.83
CA THR A 8 -6.03 20.84 6.67
C THR A 8 -6.37 21.80 7.81
N LEU A 9 -7.64 21.87 8.24
CA LEU A 9 -8.08 22.83 9.26
C LEU A 9 -7.48 22.50 10.64
N LYS A 10 -7.48 21.22 11.02
CA LYS A 10 -6.87 20.78 12.28
C LYS A 10 -5.36 21.01 12.28
N PHE A 11 -4.71 20.83 11.13
CA PHE A 11 -3.27 21.08 10.97
C PHE A 11 -2.93 22.57 11.10
N THR A 12 -3.64 23.45 10.38
CA THR A 12 -3.48 24.92 10.47
C THR A 12 -3.67 25.42 11.90
N LYS A 13 -4.73 24.97 12.60
CA LYS A 13 -4.97 25.33 14.01
C LYS A 13 -3.81 24.93 14.93
N ARG A 14 -3.19 23.79 14.67
CA ARG A 14 -2.06 23.28 15.45
C ARG A 14 -0.81 24.12 15.23
N LEU A 15 -0.56 24.54 13.99
CA LEU A 15 0.54 25.45 13.65
C LEU A 15 0.35 26.83 14.29
N MET A 16 -0.85 27.39 14.21
CA MET A 16 -1.17 28.67 14.87
C MET A 16 -1.01 28.57 16.40
N GLY A 17 -1.45 27.46 17.01
CA GLY A 17 -1.24 27.20 18.45
C GLY A 17 0.24 27.07 18.85
N ALA A 18 1.13 26.78 17.89
CA ALA A 18 2.59 26.75 18.08
C ALA A 18 3.26 28.10 17.76
N GLY A 19 2.50 29.14 17.41
CA GLY A 19 3.01 30.48 17.13
C GLY A 19 3.26 30.80 15.66
N ALA A 20 2.86 29.94 14.72
CA ALA A 20 2.88 30.27 13.30
C ALA A 20 1.85 31.36 12.97
N SER A 21 2.18 32.27 12.04
CA SER A 21 1.18 33.21 11.52
C SER A 21 0.09 32.46 10.76
N PRO A 22 -1.13 33.02 10.65
CA PRO A 22 -2.22 32.40 9.90
C PRO A 22 -1.83 32.09 8.45
N GLU A 23 -1.14 33.01 7.78
CA GLU A 23 -0.73 32.85 6.38
C GLU A 23 0.28 31.72 6.23
N LEU A 24 1.25 31.62 7.15
CA LEU A 24 2.24 30.54 7.13
C LEU A 24 1.60 29.20 7.44
N ALA A 25 0.66 29.17 8.41
CA ALA A 25 -0.03 27.96 8.79
C ALA A 25 -0.88 27.39 7.64
N GLU A 26 -1.60 28.25 6.92
CA GLU A 26 -2.38 27.85 5.74
C GLU A 26 -1.47 27.39 4.59
N ALA A 27 -0.46 28.17 4.24
CA ALA A 27 0.49 27.81 3.17
C ALA A 27 1.19 26.47 3.44
N THR A 28 1.57 26.22 4.69
CA THR A 28 2.20 24.94 5.08
C THR A 28 1.22 23.78 5.02
N ALA A 29 -0.03 23.99 5.45
CA ALA A 29 -1.06 22.95 5.40
C ALA A 29 -1.41 22.55 3.96
N GLU A 30 -1.46 23.53 3.05
CA GLU A 30 -1.73 23.31 1.63
C GLU A 30 -0.56 22.58 0.94
N ALA A 31 0.67 23.07 1.13
CA ALA A 31 1.87 22.40 0.60
C ALA A 31 2.02 20.96 1.10
N PHE A 32 1.70 20.71 2.38
CA PHE A 32 1.74 19.35 2.94
C PHE A 32 0.62 18.46 2.37
N LYS A 33 -0.59 18.99 2.19
CA LYS A 33 -1.70 18.25 1.58
C LYS A 33 -1.36 17.83 0.16
N ASP A 34 -0.77 18.72 -0.63
CA ASP A 34 -0.37 18.43 -2.00
C ASP A 34 0.75 17.37 -2.02
N ALA A 35 1.79 17.55 -1.22
CA ALA A 35 2.90 16.58 -1.13
C ALA A 35 2.47 15.20 -0.60
N SER A 36 1.49 15.15 0.32
CA SER A 36 0.98 13.89 0.88
C SER A 36 -0.10 13.24 0.00
N GLY A 37 -0.84 14.02 -0.78
CA GLY A 37 -1.85 13.54 -1.73
C GLY A 37 -1.25 12.87 -2.97
N GLU A 38 0.00 13.20 -3.32
CA GLU A 38 0.72 12.56 -4.43
C GLU A 38 1.21 11.14 -4.10
N ALA A 39 1.17 10.73 -2.83
CA ALA A 39 1.53 9.37 -2.45
C ALA A 39 0.35 8.42 -2.76
N ASN A 40 0.47 7.64 -3.83
CA ASN A 40 -0.36 6.44 -4.03
C ASN A 40 0.00 5.41 -2.94
N LEU A 41 -0.57 5.58 -1.75
CA LEU A 41 -0.32 4.73 -0.60
C LEU A 41 -0.95 3.36 -0.84
N VAL A 42 -0.09 2.34 -0.93
CA VAL A 42 -0.51 0.93 -0.92
C VAL A 42 -1.11 0.65 0.46
N THR A 43 -2.35 0.17 0.50
CA THR A 43 -3.02 -0.21 1.75
C THR A 43 -2.61 -1.62 2.16
N LYS A 44 -2.82 -1.96 3.45
CA LYS A 44 -2.63 -3.35 3.93
C LYS A 44 -3.43 -4.35 3.10
N THR A 45 -4.66 -3.99 2.74
CA THR A 45 -5.52 -4.84 1.90
C THR A 45 -4.92 -5.12 0.52
N ASP A 46 -4.24 -4.15 -0.09
CA ASP A 46 -3.57 -4.35 -1.38
C ASP A 46 -2.38 -5.32 -1.24
N LEU A 47 -1.67 -5.29 -0.09
CA LEU A 47 -0.60 -6.23 0.22
C LEU A 47 -1.15 -7.63 0.48
N ASP A 48 -2.24 -7.75 1.24
CA ASP A 48 -2.91 -9.04 1.51
C ASP A 48 -3.39 -9.68 0.20
N GLU A 49 -3.98 -8.89 -0.70
CA GLU A 49 -4.39 -9.38 -2.03
C GLU A 49 -3.19 -9.89 -2.83
N LEU A 50 -2.07 -9.16 -2.80
CA LEU A 50 -0.85 -9.57 -3.48
C LEU A 50 -0.29 -10.87 -2.88
N GLU A 51 -0.29 -11.00 -1.56
CA GLU A 51 0.14 -12.20 -0.83
C GLU A 51 -0.70 -13.41 -1.23
N TYR A 52 -2.04 -13.31 -1.18
CA TYR A 52 -2.92 -14.41 -1.59
C TYR A 52 -2.69 -14.82 -3.03
N ARG A 53 -2.56 -13.86 -3.96
CA ARG A 53 -2.29 -14.14 -5.37
C ARG A 53 -0.95 -14.86 -5.55
N LEU A 54 0.06 -14.48 -4.78
CA LEU A 54 1.37 -15.12 -4.84
C LEU A 54 1.32 -16.55 -4.30
N ILE A 55 0.70 -16.75 -3.12
CA ILE A 55 0.53 -18.08 -2.51
C ILE A 55 -0.20 -19.03 -3.47
N ILE A 56 -1.31 -18.60 -4.08
CA ILE A 56 -2.09 -19.42 -5.01
C ILE A 56 -1.25 -19.80 -6.24
N LYS A 57 -0.57 -18.82 -6.86
CA LYS A 57 0.25 -19.06 -8.06
C LYS A 57 1.43 -19.99 -7.76
N MET A 58 2.14 -19.76 -6.66
CA MET A 58 3.27 -20.61 -6.26
C MET A 58 2.79 -22.01 -5.91
N GLY A 59 1.71 -22.14 -5.13
CA GLY A 59 1.10 -23.44 -4.81
C GLY A 59 0.73 -24.22 -6.06
N ALA A 60 0.07 -23.58 -7.03
CA ALA A 60 -0.26 -24.20 -8.31
C ALA A 60 1.00 -24.66 -9.06
N MET A 61 2.02 -23.80 -9.17
CA MET A 61 3.28 -24.13 -9.84
C MET A 61 4.00 -25.32 -9.21
N PHE A 62 4.02 -25.41 -7.87
CA PHE A 62 4.62 -26.54 -7.16
C PHE A 62 3.85 -27.84 -7.41
N ILE A 63 2.52 -27.82 -7.32
CA ILE A 63 1.69 -29.01 -7.58
C ILE A 63 1.88 -29.48 -9.02
N THR A 64 1.88 -28.57 -10.00
CA THR A 64 2.12 -28.90 -11.41
C THR A 64 3.49 -29.54 -11.60
N ASN A 65 4.56 -28.96 -11.04
CA ASN A 65 5.90 -29.54 -11.16
C ASN A 65 5.99 -30.93 -10.53
N ILE A 66 5.41 -31.13 -9.35
CA ILE A 66 5.40 -32.45 -8.67
C ILE A 66 4.67 -33.48 -9.51
N LEU A 67 3.51 -33.14 -10.08
CA LEU A 67 2.74 -34.03 -10.94
C LEU A 67 3.51 -34.41 -12.21
N VAL A 68 4.15 -33.44 -12.87
CA VAL A 68 4.96 -33.68 -14.07
C VAL A 68 6.14 -34.59 -13.75
N LEU A 69 6.91 -34.28 -12.70
CA LEU A 69 8.04 -35.10 -12.28
C LEU A 69 7.61 -36.52 -11.88
N SER A 70 6.49 -36.66 -11.19
CA SER A 70 5.94 -37.97 -10.79
C SER A 70 5.50 -38.81 -11.99
N ALA A 71 4.89 -38.18 -12.99
CA ALA A 71 4.50 -38.85 -14.23
C ALA A 71 5.72 -39.29 -15.04
N LEU A 72 6.75 -38.43 -15.13
CA LEU A 72 8.02 -38.78 -15.78
C LEU A 72 8.70 -39.95 -15.04
N TYR A 73 8.79 -39.90 -13.71
CA TYR A 73 9.39 -40.97 -12.92
C TYR A 73 8.74 -42.34 -13.20
N LYS A 74 7.40 -42.40 -13.23
CA LYS A 74 6.65 -43.62 -13.58
C LYS A 74 6.82 -44.11 -15.01
N LEU A 75 7.30 -43.27 -15.91
CA LEU A 75 7.51 -43.61 -17.32
C LEU A 75 8.93 -44.18 -17.55
N PHE A 76 9.89 -43.83 -16.68
CA PHE A 76 11.28 -44.27 -16.75
C PHE A 76 11.65 -45.38 -15.75
N VAL A 77 10.82 -45.61 -14.72
CA VAL A 77 10.96 -46.69 -13.72
C VAL A 77 9.70 -47.54 -13.73
#